data_AF-A0A101KSP7-F1
#
_entry.id   AF-A0A101KSP7-F1
#
_cell.length_a   1.000
_cell.length_b   1.000
_cell.length_c   1.000
_cell.angle_alpha   90.00
_cell.angle_beta   90.00
_cell.angle_gamma   90.00
#
_symmetry.space_group_name_H-M   'P 1'
#
loop_
_entity.id
_entity.type
_entity.pdbx_description
1 polymer ?
#
loop_
_entity_poly.entity_id
_entity_poly.type
_entity_poly.pdbx_seq_one_letter_code
_entity_poly.pdbx_strand_id
1 'polypeptide(L)'
;MLDGLFDQGTVLEIQEHFTDTGGASDHVFGLFALIGKRFAPRLRNLKDRKFHTFERGDAYPALSNHIGAPINTTLILDHWDDLLHLAASITTRAVVPSTILKKLSATPKESQLAKALRELGRIERSLFMIEWYSSPTLRRRCQGRP
;
A
#
# COMPACT_ATOMS: atom_id res chain seq x y z
N MET A 1 2.31 17.01 -4.28
CA MET A 1 0.88 16.63 -4.20
C MET A 1 0.56 15.76 -2.97
N LEU A 2 1.45 14.87 -2.52
CA LEU A 2 1.29 14.18 -1.21
C LEU A 2 1.54 15.12 -0.01
N ASP A 3 2.20 16.25 -0.24
CA ASP A 3 2.80 17.06 0.82
C ASP A 3 1.78 17.98 1.52
N GLY A 4 0.75 18.44 0.79
CA GLY A 4 -0.34 19.24 1.35
C GLY A 4 -1.32 18.46 2.25
N LEU A 5 -1.11 17.15 2.37
CA LEU A 5 -2.00 16.20 3.05
C LEU A 5 -1.68 16.05 4.55
N PHE A 6 -0.44 16.36 4.95
CA PHE A 6 0.04 16.24 6.32
C PHE A 6 -0.21 17.49 7.17
N ASP A 7 -0.85 18.50 6.60
CA ASP A 7 -1.03 19.82 7.22
C ASP A 7 -2.46 20.12 7.68
N GLN A 8 -3.41 19.19 7.48
CA GLN A 8 -4.81 19.41 7.86
C GLN A 8 -5.24 18.51 9.01
N GLY A 9 -5.43 19.12 10.18
CA GLY A 9 -5.99 18.53 11.39
C GLY A 9 -7.51 18.33 11.32
N THR A 10 -7.99 17.53 10.37
CA THR A 10 -9.41 17.19 10.25
C THR A 10 -9.61 15.68 10.13
N VAL A 11 -10.43 15.14 11.03
CA VAL A 11 -10.95 13.77 11.03
C VAL A 11 -11.90 13.60 9.83
N LEU A 12 -11.32 13.34 8.67
CA LEU A 12 -11.98 12.76 7.50
C LEU A 12 -11.00 11.70 6.95
N GLU A 13 -11.02 10.53 7.57
CA GLU A 13 -10.15 9.39 7.28
C GLU A 13 -10.53 8.69 5.96
N ILE A 14 -10.11 9.26 4.84
CA ILE A 14 -9.77 8.58 3.57
C ILE A 14 -9.01 9.63 2.77
N GLN A 15 -7.70 9.47 2.65
CA GLN A 15 -6.87 10.36 1.85
C GLN A 15 -6.79 9.80 0.43
N GLU A 16 -7.73 10.24 -0.39
CA GLU A 16 -7.89 9.86 -1.80
C GLU A 16 -6.75 10.48 -2.62
N HIS A 17 -5.74 9.67 -2.95
CA HIS A 17 -4.64 10.08 -3.81
C HIS A 17 -4.64 9.32 -5.14
N PHE A 18 -4.51 10.08 -6.22
CA PHE A 18 -4.44 9.59 -7.58
C PHE A 18 -3.04 9.79 -8.13
N THR A 19 -2.51 8.74 -8.74
CA THR A 19 -1.32 8.82 -9.59
C THR A 19 -1.55 7.88 -10.76
N ASP A 20 -1.36 8.38 -11.99
CA ASP A 20 -1.51 7.57 -13.20
C ASP A 20 -0.49 6.41 -13.21
N THR A 21 -1.04 5.22 -13.50
CA THR A 21 -0.45 3.98 -14.06
C THR A 21 0.84 3.37 -13.48
N GLY A 22 1.56 4.02 -12.57
CA GLY A 22 2.74 3.46 -11.85
C GLY A 22 2.76 3.69 -10.33
N GLY A 23 1.91 4.60 -9.80
CA GLY A 23 2.01 5.03 -8.39
C GLY A 23 1.06 4.35 -7.39
N ALA A 24 0.17 3.44 -7.82
CA ALA A 24 -0.51 2.51 -6.91
C ALA A 24 0.37 1.26 -6.70
N SER A 25 1.54 1.46 -6.12
CA SER A 25 2.47 0.37 -5.79
C SER A 25 2.21 -0.14 -4.38
N ASP A 26 2.61 -1.38 -4.10
CA ASP A 26 2.53 -1.92 -2.74
C ASP A 26 3.23 -0.98 -1.74
N HIS A 27 4.35 -0.34 -2.13
CA HIS A 27 5.06 0.62 -1.29
C HIS A 27 4.18 1.77 -0.76
N VAL A 28 3.23 2.28 -1.56
CA VAL A 28 2.34 3.35 -1.11
C VAL A 28 1.34 2.83 -0.09
N PHE A 29 0.78 1.64 -0.31
CA PHE A 29 -0.06 0.98 0.68
C PHE A 29 0.70 0.76 2.00
N GLY A 30 1.92 0.23 1.92
CA GLY A 30 2.76 -0.02 3.10
C GLY A 30 3.10 1.27 3.85
N LEU A 31 3.43 2.34 3.11
CA LEU A 31 3.80 3.62 3.72
C LEU A 31 2.64 4.25 4.48
N PHE A 32 1.44 4.26 3.90
CA PHE A 32 0.24 4.81 4.55
C PHE A 32 -0.11 4.01 5.80
N ALA A 33 -0.05 2.68 5.74
CA ALA A 33 -0.32 1.85 6.91
C ALA A 33 0.67 2.09 8.05
N LEU A 34 1.96 2.24 7.75
CA LEU A 34 2.98 2.55 8.76
C LEU A 34 2.72 3.85 9.53
N ILE A 35 2.12 4.85 8.88
CA ILE A 35 1.82 6.14 9.50
C ILE A 35 0.39 6.22 10.05
N GLY A 36 -0.31 5.07 10.15
CA GLY A 36 -1.68 5.00 10.66
C GLY A 36 -2.70 5.70 9.76
N LYS A 37 -2.44 5.78 8.45
CA LYS A 37 -3.35 6.35 7.46
C LYS A 37 -3.81 5.29 6.48
N ARG A 38 -4.98 5.51 5.88
CA ARG A 38 -5.53 4.60 4.88
C ARG A 38 -5.36 5.15 3.48
N PHE A 39 -4.74 4.36 2.60
CA PHE A 39 -4.65 4.65 1.17
C PHE A 39 -5.82 4.02 0.42
N ALA A 40 -6.61 4.85 -0.29
CA ALA A 40 -7.74 4.40 -1.10
C ALA A 40 -7.59 4.90 -2.55
N PRO A 41 -6.87 4.15 -3.40
CA PRO A 41 -6.63 4.58 -4.77
C PRO A 41 -7.88 4.41 -5.64
N ARG A 42 -8.06 5.30 -6.62
CA ARG A 42 -9.05 5.10 -7.68
C ARG A 42 -8.48 4.11 -8.71
N LEU A 43 -8.78 2.83 -8.51
CA LEU A 43 -8.27 1.75 -9.37
C LEU A 43 -9.34 1.30 -10.35
N ARG A 44 -9.20 1.70 -11.62
CA ARG A 44 -10.04 1.18 -12.72
C ARG A 44 -9.80 -0.32 -12.97
N ASN A 45 -8.57 -0.79 -12.75
CA ASN A 45 -8.12 -2.15 -13.07
C ASN A 45 -7.77 -2.98 -11.82
N LEU A 46 -8.48 -2.77 -10.70
CA LEU A 46 -8.24 -3.56 -9.47
C LEU A 46 -8.42 -5.07 -9.71
N LYS A 47 -9.30 -5.42 -10.66
CA LYS A 47 -9.63 -6.80 -11.02
C LYS A 47 -8.47 -7.59 -11.60
N ASP A 48 -7.48 -6.91 -12.18
CA ASP A 48 -6.32 -7.55 -12.81
C ASP A 48 -5.18 -7.79 -11.80
N ARG A 49 -5.36 -7.32 -10.55
CA ARG A 49 -4.36 -7.51 -9.50
C ARG A 49 -4.60 -8.80 -8.75
N LYS A 50 -3.51 -9.44 -8.34
CA LYS A 50 -3.53 -10.64 -7.49
C LYS A 50 -3.54 -10.28 -6.01
N PHE A 51 -4.24 -11.09 -5.21
CA PHE A 51 -4.13 -11.09 -3.76
C PHE A 51 -2.79 -11.70 -3.34
N HIS A 52 -2.30 -11.28 -2.19
CA HIS A 52 -1.16 -11.89 -1.53
C HIS A 52 -1.62 -12.50 -0.21
N THR A 53 -1.21 -13.74 0.02
CA THR A 53 -1.55 -14.54 1.19
C THR A 53 -0.29 -14.87 1.99
N PHE A 54 -0.45 -15.24 3.25
CA PHE A 54 0.66 -15.77 4.06
C PHE A 54 1.02 -17.19 3.63
N GLU A 55 0.02 -17.97 3.23
CA GLU A 55 0.19 -19.33 2.72
C GLU A 55 0.48 -19.34 1.23
N ARG A 56 0.94 -20.50 0.73
CA ARG A 56 1.13 -20.74 -0.70
C ARG A 56 -0.22 -20.83 -1.42
N GLY A 57 -0.24 -20.56 -2.72
CA GLY A 57 -1.47 -20.48 -3.51
C GLY A 57 -2.25 -21.80 -3.64
N ASP A 58 -1.61 -22.94 -3.37
CA ASP A 58 -2.23 -24.27 -3.30
C ASP A 58 -3.16 -24.45 -2.08
N ALA A 59 -3.00 -23.63 -1.03
CA ALA A 59 -3.95 -23.57 0.08
C ALA A 59 -5.34 -23.05 -0.36
N TYR A 60 -5.44 -22.39 -1.52
CA TYR A 60 -6.68 -21.85 -2.06
C TYR A 60 -6.91 -22.27 -3.51
N PRO A 61 -7.21 -23.56 -3.80
CA PRO A 61 -7.29 -24.06 -5.17
C PRO A 61 -8.26 -23.28 -6.06
N ALA A 62 -9.42 -22.90 -5.51
CA ALA A 62 -10.45 -22.12 -6.20
C ALA A 62 -10.02 -20.68 -6.56
N LEU A 63 -9.01 -20.14 -5.89
CA LEU A 63 -8.51 -18.77 -6.07
C LEU A 63 -7.08 -18.73 -6.62
N SER A 64 -6.51 -19.88 -7.00
CA SER A 64 -5.12 -20.01 -7.45
C SER A 64 -4.72 -19.01 -8.54
N ASN A 65 -5.60 -18.73 -9.50
CA ASN A 65 -5.36 -17.73 -10.56
C ASN A 65 -5.37 -16.27 -10.06
N HIS A 66 -6.01 -16.01 -8.92
CA HIS A 66 -6.11 -14.70 -8.29
C HIS A 66 -5.08 -14.48 -7.17
N ILE A 67 -4.29 -15.50 -6.81
CA ILE A 67 -3.26 -15.41 -5.77
C ILE A 67 -1.87 -15.28 -6.40
N GLY A 68 -1.10 -14.32 -5.90
CA GLY A 68 0.27 -14.03 -6.28
C GLY A 68 1.27 -14.78 -5.42
N ALA A 69 2.51 -14.29 -5.40
CA ALA A 69 3.52 -14.80 -4.49
C ALA A 69 3.09 -14.62 -3.02
N PRO A 70 3.41 -15.58 -2.13
CA PRO A 70 3.15 -15.43 -0.71
C PRO A 70 3.92 -14.24 -0.13
N ILE A 71 3.38 -13.65 0.92
CA ILE A 71 3.99 -12.54 1.66
C ILE A 71 5.24 -13.06 2.36
N ASN A 72 6.37 -12.39 2.14
CA ASN A 72 7.60 -12.72 2.89
C ASN A 72 7.56 -12.02 4.26
N THR A 73 6.97 -12.69 5.25
CA THR A 73 6.85 -12.17 6.62
C THR A 73 8.20 -12.03 7.32
N THR A 74 9.14 -12.94 7.07
CA THR A 74 10.51 -12.85 7.60
C THR A 74 11.16 -11.53 7.20
N LEU A 75 11.03 -11.12 5.94
CA LEU A 75 11.60 -9.85 5.48
C LEU A 75 10.98 -8.62 6.15
N ILE A 76 9.69 -8.67 6.49
CA ILE A 76 9.02 -7.60 7.25
C ILE A 76 9.59 -7.55 8.66
N LEU A 77 9.71 -8.70 9.32
CA LEU A 77 10.20 -8.80 10.70
C LEU A 77 11.68 -8.39 10.82
N ASP A 78 12.53 -8.86 9.90
CA ASP A 78 13.97 -8.55 9.87
C ASP A 78 14.26 -7.06 9.71
N HIS A 79 13.35 -6.31 9.11
CA HIS A 79 13.46 -4.86 8.87
C HIS A 79 12.40 -4.04 9.62
N TRP A 80 11.78 -4.60 10.65
CA TRP A 80 10.68 -3.95 11.36
C TRP A 80 11.10 -2.62 11.99
N ASP A 81 12.25 -2.58 12.65
CA ASP A 81 12.77 -1.36 13.28
C ASP A 81 13.08 -0.27 12.24
N ASP A 82 13.62 -0.64 11.06
CA ASP A 82 13.87 0.30 9.96
C ASP A 82 12.55 0.89 9.41
N LEU A 83 11.50 0.07 9.30
CA LEU A 83 10.16 0.51 8.90
C LEU A 83 9.55 1.47 9.92
N LEU A 84 9.71 1.20 11.23
CA LEU A 84 9.26 2.09 12.29
C LEU A 84 10.04 3.41 12.30
N HIS A 85 11.37 3.38 12.11
CA HIS A 85 12.18 4.59 11.98
C HIS A 85 11.77 5.43 10.76
N LEU A 86 11.42 4.79 9.64
CA LEU A 86 10.89 5.47 8.47
C LEU A 86 9.56 6.17 8.79
N ALA A 87 8.64 5.48 9.48
CA ALA A 87 7.35 6.02 9.90
C ALA A 87 7.51 7.22 10.86
N ALA A 88 8.39 7.10 11.85
CA ALA A 88 8.73 8.18 12.79
C ALA A 88 9.28 9.41 12.06
N SER A 89 10.18 9.21 11.08
CA SER A 89 10.77 10.30 10.29
C SER A 89 9.72 11.07 9.46
N ILE A 90 8.68 10.37 9.00
CA ILE A 90 7.57 10.99 8.27
C ILE A 90 6.65 11.76 9.21
N THR A 91 6.22 11.11 10.30
CA THR A 91 5.25 11.68 11.24
C THR A 91 5.79 12.88 12.01
N THR A 92 7.09 12.92 12.26
CA THR A 92 7.80 14.09 12.84
C THR A 92 8.07 15.22 11.83
N ARG A 93 7.54 15.11 10.60
CA ARG A 93 7.74 16.06 9.47
C ARG A 93 9.21 16.25 9.06
N ALA A 94 10.11 15.35 9.47
CA ALA A 94 11.51 15.40 9.06
C ALA A 94 11.67 15.06 7.56
N VAL A 95 10.76 14.25 7.00
CA VAL A 95 10.79 13.87 5.58
C VAL A 95 9.39 13.83 4.97
N VAL A 96 9.28 14.38 3.76
CA VAL A 96 8.06 14.38 2.96
C VAL A 96 7.83 13.00 2.29
N PRO A 97 6.63 12.38 2.39
CA PRO A 97 6.36 11.05 1.83
C PRO A 97 6.57 10.90 0.33
N SER A 98 6.28 11.94 -0.45
CA SER A 98 6.56 11.94 -1.89
C SER A 98 8.04 11.78 -2.19
N THR A 99 8.91 12.38 -1.37
CA THR A 99 10.37 12.29 -1.50
C THR A 99 10.87 10.88 -1.19
N ILE A 100 10.31 10.22 -0.17
CA ILE A 100 10.65 8.84 0.19
C ILE A 100 10.24 7.90 -0.94
N LEU A 101 8.99 7.99 -1.41
CA LEU A 101 8.51 7.13 -2.48
C LEU A 101 9.32 7.31 -3.77
N LYS A 102 9.67 8.55 -4.13
CA LYS A 102 10.57 8.84 -5.26
C LYS A 102 11.93 8.17 -5.07
N LYS A 103 12.54 8.28 -3.88
CA LYS A 103 13.84 7.66 -3.58
C LYS A 103 13.79 6.13 -3.68
N LEU A 104 12.74 5.51 -3.14
CA LEU A 104 12.55 4.06 -3.21
C LEU A 104 12.35 3.60 -4.66
N SER A 105 11.63 4.37 -5.49
CA SER A 105 11.44 4.05 -6.92
C SER A 105 12.66 4.33 -7.82
N ALA A 106 13.53 5.26 -7.43
CA ALA A 106 14.67 5.70 -8.24
C ALA A 106 15.94 4.85 -8.03
N THR A 107 15.93 3.93 -7.06
CA THR A 107 17.12 3.13 -6.74
C THR A 107 17.24 1.95 -7.72
N PRO A 108 18.34 1.80 -8.48
CA PRO A 108 18.49 0.75 -9.50
C PRO A 108 18.39 -0.69 -8.95
N LYS A 109 18.81 -0.87 -7.69
CA LYS A 109 18.63 -2.11 -6.92
C LYS A 109 17.73 -1.79 -5.73
N GLU A 110 16.54 -2.39 -5.73
CA GLU A 110 15.57 -2.23 -4.63
C GLU A 110 16.25 -2.59 -3.30
N SER A 111 16.27 -1.65 -2.35
CA SER A 111 16.87 -1.85 -1.04
C SER A 111 16.07 -2.87 -0.23
N GLN A 112 16.69 -3.49 0.77
CA GLN A 112 15.97 -4.44 1.63
C GLN A 112 14.79 -3.78 2.36
N LEU A 113 14.97 -2.53 2.82
CA LEU A 113 13.89 -1.72 3.37
C LEU A 113 12.75 -1.47 2.37
N ALA A 114 13.08 -1.16 1.10
CA ALA A 114 12.06 -1.00 0.06
C ALA A 114 11.26 -2.29 -0.13
N LYS A 115 11.95 -3.44 -0.22
CA LYS A 115 11.28 -4.74 -0.33
C LYS A 115 10.42 -5.06 0.89
N ALA A 116 10.90 -4.80 2.11
CA ALA A 116 10.13 -5.00 3.33
C ALA A 116 8.86 -4.14 3.34
N LEU A 117 8.99 -2.86 2.97
CA LEU A 117 7.85 -1.95 2.81
C LEU A 117 6.87 -2.45 1.74
N ARG A 118 7.37 -3.02 0.66
CA ARG A 118 6.56 -3.64 -0.39
C ARG A 118 5.77 -4.84 0.13
N GLU A 119 6.38 -5.74 0.90
CA GLU A 119 5.69 -6.90 1.46
C GLU A 119 4.60 -6.47 2.45
N LEU A 120 4.87 -5.47 3.30
CA LEU A 120 3.83 -4.86 4.15
C LEU A 120 2.70 -4.27 3.30
N GLY A 121 3.05 -3.56 2.24
CA GLY A 121 2.10 -3.02 1.28
C GLY A 121 1.22 -4.04 0.59
N ARG A 122 1.71 -5.26 0.35
CA ARG A 122 0.92 -6.35 -0.23
C ARG A 122 -0.17 -6.84 0.71
N ILE A 123 0.07 -6.83 2.02
CA ILE A 123 -0.94 -7.14 3.04
C ILE A 123 -2.07 -6.12 2.91
N GLU A 124 -1.73 -4.85 3.04
CA GLU A 124 -2.69 -3.74 3.06
C GLU A 124 -3.47 -3.62 1.75
N ARG A 125 -2.79 -3.80 0.61
CA ARG A 125 -3.49 -3.83 -0.68
C ARG A 125 -4.44 -5.00 -0.77
N SER A 126 -4.06 -6.19 -0.29
CA SER A 126 -4.92 -7.37 -0.33
C SER A 126 -6.16 -7.18 0.54
N LEU A 127 -6.00 -6.61 1.75
CA LEU A 127 -7.10 -6.23 2.63
C LEU A 127 -8.03 -5.21 1.96
N PHE A 128 -7.46 -4.15 1.38
CA PHE A 128 -8.23 -3.15 0.63
C PHE A 128 -9.02 -3.79 -0.53
N MET A 129 -8.40 -4.70 -1.28
CA MET A 129 -9.06 -5.41 -2.37
C MET A 129 -10.23 -6.27 -1.88
N ILE A 130 -10.05 -7.03 -0.79
CA ILE A 130 -11.12 -7.86 -0.19
C ILE A 130 -12.31 -6.98 0.20
N GLU A 131 -12.06 -5.85 0.86
CA GLU A 131 -13.10 -4.91 1.22
C GLU A 131 -13.78 -4.31 -0.02
N TRP A 132 -13.01 -3.97 -1.05
CA TRP A 132 -13.54 -3.46 -2.32
C TRP A 132 -14.44 -4.50 -3.02
N TYR A 133 -14.07 -5.78 -3.02
CA TYR A 133 -14.92 -6.85 -3.55
C TYR A 133 -16.18 -7.08 -2.71
N SER A 134 -16.13 -6.77 -1.42
CA SER A 134 -17.25 -6.98 -0.50
C SER A 134 -18.19 -5.78 -0.39
N SER A 135 -17.73 -4.56 -0.72
CA SER A 135 -18.47 -3.31 -0.49
C SER A 135 -18.82 -2.56 -1.79
N PRO A 136 -20.09 -2.60 -2.26
CA PRO A 136 -20.53 -1.80 -3.40
C PRO A 136 -20.34 -0.30 -3.22
N THR A 137 -20.42 0.20 -1.99
CA THR A 137 -20.21 1.62 -1.66
C THR A 137 -18.76 2.03 -1.86
N LEU A 138 -17.80 1.21 -1.38
CA LEU A 138 -16.39 1.46 -1.63
C LEU A 138 -16.07 1.39 -3.13
N ARG A 139 -16.67 0.44 -3.87
CA ARG A 139 -16.50 0.36 -5.33
C ARG A 139 -16.94 1.63 -6.05
N ARG A 140 -18.13 2.15 -5.72
CA ARG A 140 -18.67 3.37 -6.34
C ARG A 140 -17.76 4.57 -6.11
N ARG A 141 -17.32 4.79 -4.86
CA ARG A 141 -16.36 5.85 -4.52
C ARG A 141 -15.06 5.75 -5.34
N CYS A 142 -14.46 4.56 -5.40
CA CYS A 142 -13.22 4.34 -6.15
C CYS A 142 -13.37 4.46 -7.68
N GLN A 143 -14.57 4.26 -8.23
CA GLN A 143 -14.84 4.35 -9.67
C GLN A 143 -15.21 5.77 -10.12
N GLY A 144 -15.43 6.71 -9.19
CA GLY A 144 -15.80 8.10 -9.51
C GLY A 144 -17.15 8.23 -10.23
N ARG A 145 -18.07 7.27 -10.02
CA ARG A 145 -19.44 7.33 -10.55
C ARG A 145 -20.33 7.92 -9.45
N PRO A 146 -21.12 8.98 -9.74
CA PRO A 146 -22.09 9.53 -8.79
C PRO A 146 -23.11 8.47 -8.33
#